data_AF-A0A376F9E3-F1
#
_entry.id   AF-A0A376F9E3-F1
#
_cell.length_a   1.000
_cell.length_b   1.000
_cell.length_c   1.000
_cell.angle_alpha   90.00
_cell.angle_beta   90.00
_cell.angle_gamma   90.00
#
_symmetry.space_group_name_H-M   'P 1'
#
loop_
_entity.id
_entity.type
_entity.pdbx_description
1 polymer ?
#
loop_
_entity_poly.entity_id
_entity_poly.type
_entity_poly.pdbx_seq_one_letter_code
_entity_poly.pdbx_strand_id
1 'polypeptide(L)'
;MGLSELLKTAEVPKGSFYHYFRSKEAFGVAMLERHYAGYHQRLASHFASGEGNYRDHVLNYYQETLNQFCQQGIISGCLTVKLSAEVCDLSEDMRTAMDKGARGVIALLAQALEKGRDEKTLAFSGEPLTQAQVLYALWLGANLQAKISRSAVPAGKRAGTCEKQHYCAWHLTGVFIYPTTSRLVYSGVFMSAEKLFTPLKVGAVTAPNRVFMAPLTRLRSIEPGDIPTPLMGEYYRQRASSGLIITEATQISAQAKGYAGAPGLHSPEQIAAWQKITAGVHAEEGRIAVQLWHTGRISHSSIQPGGQAPVSASALSANTRTSLRDENGNAIRVDTSMPRALELDEIPGIVNDFRQAVANAREAGFDLIELHSAHGYLLHQFLSPSSNHRTDQYGGSVENRARLVLEVVDAVCQEWSPDRIGIRVSPIGSFQNVDNGPNEEADALYLIEELAKRGIAYLHMSEPDWAGGKPYTDAFRQKVRERFHGVIIGAGAYTPEKAEDLIGKGLIDAVAFGRDYIANPDLVARLQKKSGPEPAAPGKLLRRRRGRLHRLPFSVISPLFIDSGDTSPLY
;
A
#
# COMPACT_ATOMS: atom_id res chain seq x y z
N MET A 1 -11.86 35.67 19.59
CA MET A 1 -12.80 36.73 20.00
C MET A 1 -14.13 36.07 20.28
N GLY A 2 -14.63 36.15 21.52
CA GLY A 2 -15.92 35.55 21.89
C GLY A 2 -17.11 36.47 21.57
N LEU A 3 -18.34 35.96 21.57
CA LEU A 3 -19.55 36.76 21.29
C LEU A 3 -19.67 38.02 22.17
N SER A 4 -19.33 37.90 23.46
CA SER A 4 -19.36 39.04 24.41
C SER A 4 -18.38 40.15 24.03
N GLU A 5 -17.25 39.80 23.43
CA GLU A 5 -16.21 40.73 23.01
C GLU A 5 -16.62 41.43 21.71
N LEU A 6 -17.19 40.67 20.76
CA LEU A 6 -17.80 41.19 19.53
C LEU A 6 -18.92 42.20 19.80
N LEU A 7 -19.82 41.88 20.72
CA LEU A 7 -20.92 42.77 21.12
C LEU A 7 -20.42 44.04 21.80
N LYS A 8 -19.35 43.93 22.60
CA LYS A 8 -18.69 45.08 23.21
C LYS A 8 -18.03 45.97 22.17
N THR A 9 -17.37 45.41 21.16
CA THR A 9 -16.76 46.16 20.04
C THR A 9 -17.81 46.84 19.16
N ALA A 10 -18.95 46.19 18.95
CA ALA A 10 -20.05 46.74 18.17
C ALA A 10 -20.95 47.71 18.96
N GLU A 11 -20.64 47.96 20.25
CA GLU A 11 -21.44 48.77 21.17
C GLU A 11 -22.91 48.30 21.29
N VAL A 12 -23.17 47.00 21.08
CA VAL A 12 -24.51 46.40 21.17
C VAL A 12 -24.69 45.73 22.54
N PRO A 13 -25.71 46.11 23.33
CA PRO A 13 -26.02 45.44 24.59
C PRO A 13 -26.33 43.95 24.40
N LYS A 14 -25.86 43.09 25.32
CA LYS A 14 -26.03 41.62 25.23
C LYS A 14 -27.50 41.18 25.12
N GLY A 15 -28.42 41.93 25.74
CA GLY A 15 -29.87 41.68 25.63
C GLY A 15 -30.45 41.96 24.24
N SER A 16 -29.86 42.88 23.49
CA SER A 16 -30.30 43.26 22.14
C SER A 16 -29.84 42.28 21.06
N PHE A 17 -28.85 41.43 21.33
CA PHE A 17 -28.37 40.43 20.36
C PHE A 17 -29.49 39.50 19.87
N TYR A 18 -30.29 38.98 20.82
CA TYR A 18 -31.39 38.06 20.50
C TYR A 18 -32.59 38.73 19.83
N HIS A 19 -32.62 40.07 19.77
CA HIS A 19 -33.57 40.83 18.96
C HIS A 19 -33.24 40.73 17.46
N TYR A 20 -31.96 40.62 17.10
CA TYR A 20 -31.50 40.55 15.71
C TYR A 20 -31.26 39.12 15.22
N PHE A 21 -30.83 38.22 16.11
CA PHE A 21 -30.52 36.83 15.77
C PHE A 21 -31.14 35.87 16.77
N ARG A 22 -31.91 34.89 16.28
CA ARG A 22 -32.62 33.93 17.14
C ARG A 22 -31.70 33.00 17.92
N SER A 23 -30.46 32.81 17.45
CA SER A 23 -29.43 32.04 18.13
C SER A 23 -28.02 32.48 17.72
N LYS A 24 -27.01 31.93 18.38
CA LYS A 24 -25.61 32.15 18.01
C LYS A 24 -25.27 31.50 16.67
N GLU A 25 -25.88 30.34 16.36
CA GLU A 25 -25.75 29.68 15.07
C GLU A 25 -26.37 30.55 13.96
N ALA A 26 -27.56 31.12 14.19
CA ALA A 26 -28.22 32.01 13.21
C ALA A 26 -27.37 33.26 12.92
N PHE A 27 -26.71 33.81 13.94
CA PHE A 27 -25.72 34.87 13.75
C PHE A 27 -24.50 34.40 12.95
N GLY A 28 -23.98 33.20 13.24
CA GLY A 28 -22.88 32.60 12.50
C GLY A 28 -23.18 32.38 11.02
N VAL A 29 -24.39 31.91 10.70
CA VAL A 29 -24.88 31.77 9.31
C VAL A 29 -24.95 33.15 8.63
N ALA A 30 -25.57 34.15 9.26
CA ALA A 30 -25.66 35.49 8.68
C ALA A 30 -24.30 36.15 8.45
N MET A 31 -23.33 35.91 9.34
CA MET A 31 -21.95 36.37 9.18
C MET A 31 -21.28 35.70 7.96
N LEU A 32 -21.45 34.39 7.81
CA LEU A 32 -20.93 33.62 6.67
C LEU A 32 -21.54 34.08 5.35
N GLU A 33 -22.85 34.26 5.30
CA GLU A 33 -23.55 34.74 4.11
C GLU A 33 -23.08 36.14 3.71
N ARG A 34 -22.93 37.06 4.68
CA ARG A 34 -22.39 38.41 4.42
C ARG A 34 -20.94 38.35 3.95
N HIS A 35 -20.11 37.49 4.54
CA HIS A 35 -18.72 37.31 4.14
C HIS A 35 -18.61 36.84 2.70
N TYR A 36 -19.33 35.76 2.35
CA TYR A 36 -19.31 35.20 1.00
C TYR A 36 -19.95 36.11 -0.04
N ALA A 37 -21.01 36.84 0.29
CA ALA A 37 -21.59 37.83 -0.62
C ALA A 37 -20.55 38.90 -1.01
N GLY A 38 -19.83 39.46 -0.03
CA GLY A 38 -18.75 40.41 -0.31
C GLY A 38 -17.58 39.79 -1.06
N TYR A 39 -17.26 38.52 -0.78
CA TYR A 39 -16.21 37.79 -1.49
C TYR A 39 -16.57 37.54 -2.96
N HIS A 40 -17.78 37.05 -3.23
CA HIS A 40 -18.30 36.80 -4.57
C HIS A 40 -18.37 38.09 -5.38
N GLN A 41 -18.80 39.19 -4.78
CA GLN A 41 -18.84 40.49 -5.45
C GLN A 41 -17.44 40.95 -5.87
N ARG A 42 -16.44 40.88 -4.98
CA ARG A 42 -15.05 41.24 -5.32
C ARG A 42 -14.50 40.34 -6.42
N LEU A 43 -14.74 39.03 -6.34
CA LEU A 43 -14.27 38.08 -7.35
C LEU A 43 -14.93 38.31 -8.72
N ALA A 44 -16.24 38.58 -8.72
CA ALA A 44 -16.96 38.91 -9.95
C ALA A 44 -16.47 40.23 -10.56
N SER A 45 -16.25 41.27 -9.74
CA SER A 45 -15.66 42.53 -10.21
C SER A 45 -14.26 42.33 -10.78
N HIS A 46 -13.41 41.54 -10.11
CA HIS A 46 -12.06 41.23 -10.57
C HIS A 46 -12.04 40.62 -11.98
N PHE A 47 -12.93 39.66 -12.25
CA PHE A 47 -13.05 39.03 -13.57
C PHE A 47 -13.84 39.87 -14.59
N ALA A 48 -14.51 40.93 -14.17
CA ALA A 48 -15.26 41.83 -15.05
C ALA A 48 -14.47 43.08 -15.45
N SER A 49 -13.50 43.51 -14.65
CA SER A 49 -12.74 44.75 -14.86
C SER A 49 -11.23 44.50 -14.77
N GLY A 50 -10.54 44.61 -15.91
CA GLY A 50 -9.08 44.57 -15.97
C GLY A 50 -8.59 44.60 -17.42
N GLU A 51 -7.47 45.27 -17.68
CA GLU A 51 -6.75 45.12 -18.95
C GLU A 51 -6.09 43.72 -19.00
N GLY A 52 -6.06 43.10 -20.18
CA GLY A 52 -5.49 41.77 -20.37
C GLY A 52 -6.53 40.69 -20.67
N ASN A 53 -6.05 39.46 -20.90
CA ASN A 53 -6.89 38.30 -21.20
C ASN A 53 -7.31 37.55 -19.91
N TYR A 54 -8.25 36.61 -20.01
CA TYR A 54 -8.76 35.86 -18.84
C TYR A 54 -7.70 35.06 -18.10
N ARG A 55 -6.60 34.67 -18.74
CA ARG A 55 -5.48 34.10 -17.99
C ARG A 55 -4.88 35.13 -17.05
N ASP A 56 -4.56 36.31 -17.56
CA ASP A 56 -3.89 37.34 -16.76
C ASP A 56 -4.79 37.77 -15.60
N HIS A 57 -6.12 37.83 -15.81
CA HIS A 57 -7.07 38.05 -14.71
C HIS A 57 -7.01 36.96 -13.64
N VAL A 58 -6.99 35.69 -14.05
CA VAL A 58 -6.89 34.54 -13.14
C VAL A 58 -5.56 34.55 -12.38
N LEU A 59 -4.43 34.81 -13.03
CA LEU A 59 -3.12 34.91 -12.37
C LEU A 59 -3.06 36.09 -11.40
N ASN A 60 -3.54 37.26 -11.83
CA ASN A 60 -3.55 38.47 -11.01
C ASN A 60 -4.39 38.29 -9.75
N TYR A 61 -5.53 37.60 -9.84
CA TYR A 61 -6.36 37.29 -8.69
C TYR A 61 -5.59 36.56 -7.58
N TYR A 62 -4.90 35.47 -7.94
CA TYR A 62 -4.14 34.70 -6.97
C TYR A 62 -2.90 35.45 -6.46
N GLN A 63 -2.25 36.24 -7.31
CA GLN A 63 -1.10 37.07 -6.92
C GLN A 63 -1.50 38.19 -5.97
N GLU A 64 -2.59 38.92 -6.25
CA GLU A 64 -3.13 39.95 -5.37
C GLU A 64 -3.56 39.38 -4.02
N THR A 65 -4.24 38.23 -4.06
CA THR A 65 -4.64 37.53 -2.84
C THR A 65 -3.41 37.14 -2.02
N LEU A 66 -2.36 36.59 -2.65
CA LEU A 66 -1.10 36.24 -1.99
C LEU A 66 -0.40 37.49 -1.41
N ASN A 67 -0.35 38.59 -2.16
CA ASN A 67 0.25 39.84 -1.72
C ASN A 67 -0.48 40.41 -0.49
N GLN A 68 -1.81 40.37 -0.48
CA GLN A 68 -2.60 40.77 0.69
C GLN A 68 -2.29 39.90 1.92
N PHE A 69 -2.18 38.58 1.74
CA PHE A 69 -1.78 37.67 2.82
C PHE A 69 -0.38 37.98 3.38
N CYS A 70 0.60 38.26 2.50
CA CYS A 70 1.95 38.61 2.89
C CYS A 70 2.03 39.99 3.59
N GLN A 71 1.33 41.01 3.08
CA GLN A 71 1.36 42.37 3.62
C GLN A 71 0.66 42.50 4.97
N GLN A 72 -0.42 41.75 5.19
CA GLN A 72 -1.17 41.82 6.45
C GLN A 72 -0.49 41.00 7.58
N GLY A 73 0.55 40.21 7.28
CA GLY A 73 1.18 39.31 8.26
C GLY A 73 0.26 38.17 8.72
N ILE A 74 -0.87 37.99 8.04
CA ILE A 74 -1.93 37.09 8.43
C ILE A 74 -1.62 35.70 7.84
N ILE A 75 -0.75 34.95 8.52
CA ILE A 75 -0.58 33.50 8.24
C ILE A 75 -1.86 32.72 8.66
N SER A 76 -2.82 33.37 9.34
CA SER A 76 -3.90 32.72 10.11
C SER A 76 -5.35 33.11 9.77
N GLY A 77 -5.60 34.04 8.84
CA GLY A 77 -6.89 34.75 8.73
C GLY A 77 -7.80 34.36 7.57
N CYS A 78 -7.50 33.26 6.85
CA CYS A 78 -8.53 32.65 6.02
C CYS A 78 -9.68 32.16 6.93
N LEU A 79 -10.76 32.95 6.96
CA LEU A 79 -11.94 32.71 7.78
C LEU A 79 -12.55 31.34 7.44
N THR A 80 -12.62 30.99 6.16
CA THR A 80 -13.14 29.71 5.69
C THR A 80 -12.38 28.53 6.29
N VAL A 81 -11.04 28.50 6.19
CA VAL A 81 -10.23 27.38 6.73
C VAL A 81 -10.28 27.32 8.25
N LYS A 82 -10.40 28.47 8.94
CA LYS A 82 -10.45 28.50 10.41
C LYS A 82 -11.81 28.07 10.92
N LEU A 83 -12.89 28.63 10.37
CA LEU A 83 -14.24 28.34 10.79
C LEU A 83 -14.66 26.91 10.39
N SER A 84 -14.15 26.38 9.27
CA SER A 84 -14.44 25.01 8.87
C SER A 84 -13.94 23.99 9.87
N ALA A 85 -12.74 24.22 10.42
CA ALA A 85 -12.15 23.33 11.42
C ALA A 85 -12.82 23.44 12.80
N GLU A 86 -13.38 24.61 13.13
CA GLU A 86 -13.95 24.87 14.46
C GLU A 86 -15.46 24.63 14.55
N VAL A 87 -16.19 24.71 13.44
CA VAL A 87 -17.68 24.82 13.48
C VAL A 87 -18.42 23.82 12.58
N CYS A 88 -17.80 23.25 11.55
CA CYS A 88 -18.51 22.34 10.63
C CYS A 88 -18.97 21.02 11.28
N ASP A 89 -18.30 20.56 12.34
CA ASP A 89 -18.71 19.38 13.11
C ASP A 89 -19.78 19.71 14.17
N LEU A 90 -20.05 21.00 14.40
CA LEU A 90 -20.91 21.47 15.49
C LEU A 90 -22.26 22.04 14.98
N SER A 91 -22.34 22.51 13.73
CA SER A 91 -23.55 23.10 13.17
C SER A 91 -23.73 22.78 11.69
N GLU A 92 -24.78 22.01 11.40
CA GLU A 92 -25.18 21.62 10.04
C GLU A 92 -25.60 22.84 9.19
N ASP A 93 -26.28 23.82 9.80
CA ASP A 93 -26.69 25.05 9.12
C ASP A 93 -25.48 25.90 8.70
N MET A 94 -24.48 26.03 9.58
CA MET A 94 -23.25 26.76 9.26
C MET A 94 -22.41 26.01 8.22
N ARG A 95 -22.34 24.67 8.31
CA ARG A 95 -21.69 23.83 7.29
C ARG A 95 -22.34 24.03 5.92
N THR A 96 -23.66 24.04 5.85
CA THR A 96 -24.44 24.28 4.63
C THR A 96 -24.21 25.69 4.07
N ALA A 97 -24.17 26.71 4.93
CA ALA A 97 -23.90 28.09 4.53
C ALA A 97 -22.48 28.25 3.95
N MET A 98 -21.48 27.58 4.55
CA MET A 98 -20.10 27.55 4.04
C MET A 98 -19.98 26.84 2.71
N ASP A 99 -20.63 25.69 2.55
CA ASP A 99 -20.63 24.93 1.30
C ASP A 99 -21.30 25.71 0.16
N LYS A 100 -22.43 26.37 0.43
CA LYS A 100 -23.07 27.30 -0.53
C LYS A 100 -22.13 28.43 -0.93
N GLY A 101 -21.41 29.02 0.04
CA GLY A 101 -20.41 30.05 -0.20
C GLY A 101 -19.26 29.57 -1.10
N ALA A 102 -18.70 28.40 -0.80
CA ALA A 102 -17.63 27.78 -1.59
C ALA A 102 -18.08 27.48 -3.03
N ARG A 103 -19.29 26.94 -3.20
CA ARG A 103 -19.88 26.68 -4.53
C ARG A 103 -20.00 27.96 -5.37
N GLY A 104 -20.32 29.10 -4.77
CA GLY A 104 -20.35 30.39 -5.47
C GLY A 104 -18.97 30.85 -5.96
N VAL A 105 -17.91 30.62 -5.17
CA VAL A 105 -16.52 30.93 -5.58
C VAL A 105 -16.11 30.04 -6.75
N ILE A 106 -16.37 28.74 -6.63
CA ILE A 106 -16.08 27.75 -7.67
C ILE A 106 -16.81 28.10 -8.97
N ALA A 107 -18.07 28.52 -8.90
CA ALA A 107 -18.84 28.89 -10.09
C ALA A 107 -18.25 30.12 -10.81
N LEU A 108 -17.83 31.15 -10.08
CA LEU A 108 -17.19 32.33 -10.66
C LEU A 108 -15.83 32.00 -11.29
N LEU A 109 -15.03 31.16 -10.64
CA LEU A 109 -13.77 30.66 -11.21
C LEU A 109 -14.03 29.83 -12.47
N ALA A 110 -15.05 28.97 -12.48
CA ALA A 110 -15.40 28.15 -13.63
C ALA A 110 -15.76 29.01 -14.85
N GLN A 111 -16.54 30.08 -14.65
CA GLN A 111 -16.87 31.05 -15.70
C GLN A 111 -15.62 31.75 -16.25
N ALA A 112 -14.67 32.12 -15.38
CA ALA A 112 -13.42 32.73 -15.82
C ALA A 112 -12.55 31.76 -16.63
N LEU A 113 -12.49 30.49 -16.21
CA LEU A 113 -11.77 29.44 -16.94
C LEU A 113 -12.42 29.15 -18.30
N GLU A 114 -13.75 29.08 -18.36
CA GLU A 114 -14.50 28.88 -19.60
C GLU A 114 -14.23 30.01 -20.61
N LYS A 115 -14.31 31.27 -20.16
CA LYS A 115 -13.98 32.41 -21.03
C LYS A 115 -12.53 32.41 -21.50
N GLY A 116 -11.57 32.07 -20.63
CA GLY A 116 -10.17 31.95 -21.04
C GLY A 116 -9.92 30.79 -22.02
N ARG A 117 -10.71 29.72 -21.95
CA ARG A 117 -10.70 28.65 -22.95
C ARG A 117 -11.25 29.14 -24.29
N ASP A 118 -12.38 29.85 -24.28
CA ASP A 118 -13.01 30.38 -25.50
C ASP A 118 -12.10 31.40 -26.21
N GLU A 119 -11.41 32.24 -25.43
CA GLU A 119 -10.39 33.17 -25.92
C GLU A 119 -9.06 32.49 -26.29
N LYS A 120 -8.91 31.18 -26.07
CA LYS A 120 -7.69 30.39 -26.28
C LYS A 120 -6.47 30.91 -25.51
N THR A 121 -6.71 31.60 -24.39
CA THR A 121 -5.67 32.13 -23.49
C THR A 121 -5.38 31.17 -22.34
N LEU A 122 -6.29 30.23 -22.08
CA LEU A 122 -6.13 29.10 -21.15
C LEU A 122 -6.37 27.78 -21.89
N ALA A 123 -5.45 26.83 -21.78
CA ALA A 123 -5.62 25.48 -22.30
C ALA A 123 -5.68 24.47 -21.14
N PHE A 124 -6.79 23.75 -21.01
CA PHE A 124 -6.95 22.73 -19.97
C PHE A 124 -7.94 21.66 -20.39
N SER A 125 -7.69 20.42 -19.96
CA SER A 125 -8.57 19.27 -20.21
C SER A 125 -9.71 19.15 -19.19
N GLY A 126 -10.88 18.69 -19.62
CA GLY A 126 -12.04 18.45 -18.75
C GLY A 126 -12.99 19.65 -18.62
N GLU A 127 -13.94 19.61 -17.70
CA GLU A 127 -14.94 20.68 -17.52
C GLU A 127 -14.38 21.87 -16.73
N PRO A 128 -14.69 23.14 -17.10
CA PRO A 128 -14.25 24.33 -16.36
C PRO A 128 -14.64 24.30 -14.88
N LEU A 129 -15.80 23.73 -14.56
CA LEU A 129 -16.27 23.58 -13.19
C LEU A 129 -15.35 22.66 -12.37
N THR A 130 -14.93 21.53 -12.92
CA THR A 130 -14.01 20.60 -12.26
C THR A 130 -12.65 21.25 -12.04
N GLN A 131 -12.15 22.00 -13.03
CA GLN A 131 -10.89 22.72 -12.87
C GLN A 131 -10.96 23.82 -11.82
N ALA A 132 -12.08 24.54 -11.75
CA ALA A 132 -12.32 25.52 -10.70
C ALA A 132 -12.39 24.88 -9.30
N GLN A 133 -12.98 23.69 -9.17
CA GLN A 133 -12.97 22.92 -7.91
C GLN A 133 -11.55 22.56 -7.48
N VAL A 134 -10.70 22.10 -8.40
CA VAL A 134 -9.31 21.76 -8.11
C VAL A 134 -8.52 23.02 -7.71
N LEU A 135 -8.64 24.12 -8.46
CA LEU A 135 -7.97 25.37 -8.11
C LEU A 135 -8.39 25.89 -6.73
N TYR A 136 -9.68 25.80 -6.40
CA TYR A 136 -10.19 26.18 -5.09
C TYR A 136 -9.65 25.25 -3.98
N ALA A 137 -9.62 23.93 -4.20
CA ALA A 137 -9.10 22.96 -3.24
C ALA A 137 -7.59 23.14 -3.00
N LEU A 138 -6.79 23.35 -4.05
CA LEU A 138 -5.36 23.64 -3.94
C LEU A 138 -5.11 24.92 -3.15
N TRP A 139 -5.93 25.96 -3.38
CA TRP A 139 -5.85 27.20 -2.63
C TRP A 139 -6.11 26.98 -1.13
N LEU A 140 -7.16 26.23 -0.77
CA LEU A 140 -7.45 25.88 0.62
C LEU A 140 -6.33 25.04 1.25
N GLY A 141 -5.79 24.07 0.51
CA GLY A 141 -4.67 23.23 0.93
C GLY A 141 -3.39 24.02 1.19
N ALA A 142 -3.06 24.97 0.32
CA ALA A 142 -1.93 25.87 0.50
C ALA A 142 -2.10 26.74 1.77
N ASN A 143 -3.32 27.24 2.02
CA ASN A 143 -3.64 27.98 3.25
C ASN A 143 -3.48 27.12 4.50
N LEU A 144 -3.89 25.84 4.46
CA LEU A 144 -3.70 24.91 5.58
C LEU A 144 -2.22 24.60 5.81
N GLN A 145 -1.44 24.35 4.75
CA GLN A 145 0.01 24.12 4.86
C GLN A 145 0.75 25.35 5.38
N ALA A 146 0.35 26.55 4.98
CA ALA A 146 0.92 27.79 5.49
C ALA A 146 0.69 27.95 7.00
N LYS A 147 -0.49 27.55 7.50
CA LYS A 147 -0.78 27.49 8.94
C LYS A 147 0.07 26.46 9.67
N ILE A 148 0.21 25.25 9.13
CA ILE A 148 1.01 24.17 9.72
C ILE A 148 2.49 24.58 9.81
N SER A 149 3.02 25.13 8.73
CA SER A 149 4.44 25.52 8.64
C SER A 149 4.75 26.89 9.24
N ARG A 150 3.72 27.62 9.71
CA ARG A 150 3.81 29.03 10.17
C ARG A 150 4.58 29.90 9.17
N SER A 151 4.35 29.67 7.89
CA SER A 151 5.14 30.27 6.82
C SER A 151 4.28 30.48 5.59
N ALA A 152 4.44 31.63 4.92
CA ALA A 152 3.84 31.87 3.61
C ALA A 152 4.64 31.19 2.47
N VAL A 153 5.80 30.58 2.78
CA VAL A 153 6.71 29.95 1.81
C VAL A 153 6.10 28.79 1.00
N PRO A 154 5.15 27.97 1.49
CA PRO A 154 4.50 26.94 0.67
C PRO A 154 3.83 27.49 -0.59
N ALA A 155 3.51 28.78 -0.62
CA ALA A 155 2.92 29.46 -1.78
C ALA A 155 3.95 30.21 -2.66
N GLY A 156 5.24 30.24 -2.28
CA GLY A 156 6.24 31.13 -2.90
C GLY A 156 7.53 30.48 -3.41
N LYS A 157 8.13 29.47 -2.75
CA LYS A 157 9.45 28.96 -3.16
C LYS A 157 9.73 27.51 -2.74
N ARG A 158 9.68 26.58 -3.71
CA ARG A 158 10.52 25.37 -3.75
C ARG A 158 10.94 25.06 -5.19
N ALA A 159 11.95 25.78 -5.67
CA ALA A 159 12.97 25.28 -6.58
C ALA A 159 14.15 26.26 -6.51
N GLY A 160 15.35 25.75 -6.24
CA GLY A 160 16.57 26.56 -6.21
C GLY A 160 16.85 27.20 -7.57
N THR A 161 17.25 28.46 -7.53
CA THR A 161 17.98 29.20 -8.57
C THR A 161 17.48 29.09 -10.01
N CYS A 162 16.54 29.95 -10.40
CA CYS A 162 16.51 30.58 -11.73
C CYS A 162 15.64 31.85 -11.70
N GLU A 163 16.10 32.92 -12.32
CA GLU A 163 15.58 34.31 -12.30
C GLU A 163 14.18 34.55 -12.92
N LYS A 164 13.22 33.63 -12.83
CA LYS A 164 11.83 33.90 -13.27
C LYS A 164 10.83 33.41 -12.23
N GLN A 165 10.47 34.30 -11.30
CA GLN A 165 9.55 34.08 -10.16
C GLN A 165 8.06 34.04 -10.55
N HIS A 166 7.69 33.40 -11.64
CA HIS A 166 6.28 33.14 -11.96
C HIS A 166 6.19 31.63 -12.22
N TYR A 167 5.07 30.98 -11.97
CA TYR A 167 4.86 29.53 -12.19
C TYR A 167 5.32 28.58 -11.07
N CYS A 168 4.58 28.51 -9.96
CA CYS A 168 4.61 27.31 -9.10
C CYS A 168 3.23 26.81 -8.62
N ALA A 169 2.15 27.58 -8.75
CA ALA A 169 0.82 27.11 -8.35
C ALA A 169 0.02 26.40 -9.48
N TRP A 170 0.49 26.46 -10.73
CA TRP A 170 -0.34 26.15 -11.92
C TRP A 170 -0.03 24.84 -12.63
N HIS A 171 1.10 24.19 -12.31
CA HIS A 171 1.48 22.93 -12.97
C HIS A 171 0.71 21.69 -12.48
N LEU A 172 -0.02 21.81 -11.36
CA LEU A 172 -0.74 20.66 -10.75
C LEU A 172 -2.16 20.44 -11.29
N THR A 173 -2.72 21.35 -12.11
CA THR A 173 -4.12 21.26 -12.60
C THR A 173 -4.27 21.00 -14.11
N GLY A 174 -3.17 20.94 -14.87
CA GLY A 174 -3.24 20.77 -16.32
C GLY A 174 -3.77 22.00 -17.08
N VAL A 175 -3.78 23.18 -16.44
CA VAL A 175 -4.04 24.47 -17.10
C VAL A 175 -2.73 25.02 -17.67
N PHE A 176 -2.46 24.70 -18.93
CA PHE A 176 -1.34 25.23 -19.71
C PHE A 176 -1.65 26.62 -20.23
N ILE A 177 -0.70 27.52 -20.00
CA ILE A 177 -0.66 28.79 -20.71
C ILE A 177 0.65 28.86 -21.48
N TYR A 178 0.54 29.01 -22.79
CA TYR A 178 1.67 29.33 -23.65
C TYR A 178 1.65 30.81 -24.08
N PRO A 179 2.79 31.52 -24.01
CA PRO A 179 3.01 32.67 -24.89
C PRO A 179 3.34 32.17 -26.30
N THR A 180 2.67 32.71 -27.31
CA THR A 180 3.00 32.49 -28.72
C THR A 180 4.38 33.06 -29.02
N THR A 181 5.12 32.37 -29.89
CA THR A 181 6.46 32.69 -30.41
C THR A 181 7.67 32.31 -29.54
N SER A 182 8.06 31.03 -29.63
CA SER A 182 9.40 30.61 -30.09
C SER A 182 9.56 29.10 -29.93
N ARG A 183 9.88 28.41 -31.04
CA ARG A 183 10.22 26.99 -31.06
C ARG A 183 11.48 26.76 -30.25
N LEU A 184 11.33 26.26 -29.03
CA LEU A 184 12.32 25.38 -28.42
C LEU A 184 11.64 24.03 -28.18
N VAL A 185 12.12 23.02 -28.90
CA VAL A 185 11.79 21.63 -28.65
C VAL A 185 12.45 21.27 -27.32
N TYR A 186 11.74 21.48 -26.21
CA TYR A 186 12.03 20.80 -24.96
C TYR A 186 11.11 19.59 -24.89
N SER A 187 11.69 18.43 -25.19
CA SER A 187 11.13 17.13 -24.84
C SER A 187 11.13 17.00 -23.30
N GLY A 188 10.13 17.60 -22.66
CA GLY A 188 9.88 17.50 -21.22
C GLY A 188 8.66 16.60 -20.98
N VAL A 189 8.93 15.31 -20.86
CA VAL A 189 8.12 14.27 -20.18
C VAL A 189 6.60 14.52 -20.13
N PHE A 190 5.93 14.34 -21.26
CA PHE A 190 4.69 13.55 -21.19
C PHE A 190 5.12 12.10 -20.97
N MET A 191 4.70 11.50 -19.85
CA MET A 191 4.41 10.07 -19.63
C MET A 191 4.62 9.72 -18.15
N SER A 192 3.52 9.49 -17.43
CA SER A 192 3.45 8.23 -16.71
C SER A 192 2.23 7.51 -17.24
N ALA A 193 2.45 6.56 -18.14
CA ALA A 193 1.50 5.46 -18.25
C ALA A 193 1.59 4.71 -16.92
N GLU A 194 0.47 4.57 -16.21
CA GLU A 194 0.38 3.81 -14.95
C GLU A 194 1.13 2.49 -15.08
N LYS A 195 2.29 2.42 -14.43
CA LYS A 195 3.20 1.30 -14.59
C LYS A 195 2.61 0.07 -13.91
N LEU A 196 1.77 0.24 -12.89
CA LEU A 196 1.08 -0.85 -12.19
C LEU A 196 0.32 -1.81 -13.12
N PHE A 197 -0.22 -1.33 -14.23
CA PHE A 197 -1.06 -2.14 -15.14
C PHE A 197 -0.33 -2.61 -16.40
N THR A 198 1.00 -2.45 -16.44
CA THR A 198 1.80 -2.95 -17.56
C THR A 198 2.45 -4.31 -17.23
N PRO A 199 2.68 -5.17 -18.23
CA PRO A 199 3.28 -6.48 -17.99
C PRO A 199 4.68 -6.42 -17.38
N LEU A 200 5.07 -7.50 -16.70
CA LEU A 200 6.41 -7.69 -16.12
C LEU A 200 6.87 -9.14 -16.31
N LYS A 201 8.08 -9.34 -16.82
CA LYS A 201 8.71 -10.68 -16.86
C LYS A 201 9.32 -10.98 -15.48
N VAL A 202 8.82 -12.01 -14.81
CA VAL A 202 9.25 -12.53 -13.51
C VAL A 202 9.88 -13.90 -13.74
N GLY A 203 11.21 -13.93 -13.95
CA GLY A 203 11.92 -15.15 -14.33
C GLY A 203 11.33 -15.78 -15.61
N ALA A 204 10.83 -17.01 -15.50
CA ALA A 204 10.20 -17.75 -16.59
C ALA A 204 8.74 -17.36 -16.90
N VAL A 205 8.11 -16.54 -16.05
CA VAL A 205 6.69 -16.18 -16.13
C VAL A 205 6.56 -14.72 -16.56
N THR A 206 5.54 -14.39 -17.36
CA THR A 206 5.17 -12.99 -17.60
C THR A 206 3.92 -12.68 -16.81
N ALA A 207 3.97 -11.75 -15.86
CA ALA A 207 2.81 -11.22 -15.16
C ALA A 207 2.10 -10.17 -16.04
N PRO A 208 0.75 -10.15 -16.13
CA PRO A 208 0.02 -9.18 -16.95
C PRO A 208 0.01 -7.76 -16.36
N ASN A 209 0.26 -7.63 -15.06
CA ASN A 209 0.32 -6.38 -14.32
C ASN A 209 1.30 -6.53 -13.13
N ARG A 210 1.57 -5.45 -12.40
CA ARG A 210 2.51 -5.40 -11.26
C ARG A 210 1.81 -5.40 -9.89
N VAL A 211 0.53 -5.79 -9.86
CA VAL A 211 -0.31 -5.87 -8.65
C VAL A 211 -0.39 -7.33 -8.22
N PHE A 212 0.48 -7.73 -7.30
CA PHE A 212 0.61 -9.11 -6.84
C PHE A 212 -0.20 -9.34 -5.57
N MET A 213 -0.64 -10.58 -5.37
CA MET A 213 -1.24 -11.02 -4.11
C MET A 213 -0.13 -11.53 -3.20
N ALA A 214 0.02 -10.90 -2.04
CA ALA A 214 0.97 -11.35 -1.03
C ALA A 214 0.58 -12.72 -0.46
N PRO A 215 1.54 -13.50 0.08
CA PRO A 215 1.26 -14.73 0.81
C PRO A 215 0.52 -14.42 2.11
N LEU A 216 -0.59 -15.12 2.36
CA LEU A 216 -1.54 -14.79 3.44
C LEU A 216 -2.05 -16.06 4.10
N THR A 217 -1.55 -16.40 5.29
CA THR A 217 -1.97 -17.60 6.04
C THR A 217 -3.45 -17.54 6.41
N ARG A 218 -4.25 -18.55 6.03
CA ARG A 218 -5.71 -18.56 6.25
C ARG A 218 -6.22 -19.67 7.18
N LEU A 219 -5.40 -20.67 7.50
CA LEU A 219 -5.69 -21.77 8.43
C LEU A 219 -6.95 -22.59 8.11
N ARG A 220 -7.20 -22.85 6.82
CA ARG A 220 -8.43 -23.48 6.29
C ARG A 220 -8.24 -24.87 5.68
N SER A 221 -7.09 -25.49 5.88
CA SER A 221 -6.84 -26.88 5.45
C SER A 221 -7.53 -27.89 6.37
N ILE A 222 -7.79 -29.07 5.81
CA ILE A 222 -8.35 -30.22 6.54
C ILE A 222 -7.29 -30.82 7.44
N GLU A 223 -7.68 -31.22 8.64
CA GLU A 223 -6.90 -32.07 9.54
C GLU A 223 -7.72 -33.32 9.89
N PRO A 224 -7.10 -34.52 9.96
CA PRO A 224 -5.68 -34.81 9.71
C PRO A 224 -5.30 -34.69 8.23
N GLY A 225 -4.00 -34.48 7.96
CA GLY A 225 -3.40 -34.52 6.62
C GLY A 225 -3.02 -33.16 6.02
N ASP A 226 -3.45 -32.04 6.63
CA ASP A 226 -3.09 -30.68 6.20
C ASP A 226 -3.40 -30.41 4.72
N ILE A 227 -4.55 -30.93 4.27
CA ILE A 227 -4.93 -31.03 2.86
C ILE A 227 -5.66 -29.75 2.45
N PRO A 228 -5.23 -29.06 1.38
CA PRO A 228 -5.98 -27.96 0.78
C PRO A 228 -7.39 -28.37 0.35
N THR A 229 -8.31 -27.40 0.35
CA THR A 229 -9.74 -27.67 0.12
C THR A 229 -10.27 -27.05 -1.18
N PRO A 230 -11.39 -27.55 -1.72
CA PRO A 230 -12.08 -26.88 -2.83
C PRO A 230 -12.45 -25.41 -2.53
N LEU A 231 -12.70 -25.08 -1.25
CA LEU A 231 -12.95 -23.69 -0.82
C LEU A 231 -11.71 -22.81 -1.02
N MET A 232 -10.52 -23.33 -0.72
CA MET A 232 -9.26 -22.64 -1.01
C MET A 232 -9.05 -22.49 -2.52
N GLY A 233 -9.43 -23.50 -3.31
CA GLY A 233 -9.45 -23.43 -4.77
C GLY A 233 -10.29 -22.27 -5.30
N GLU A 234 -11.54 -22.13 -4.83
CA GLU A 234 -12.40 -21.01 -5.20
C GLU A 234 -11.81 -19.66 -4.75
N TYR A 235 -11.21 -19.60 -3.56
CA TYR A 235 -10.57 -18.39 -3.04
C TYR A 235 -9.44 -17.87 -3.94
N TYR A 236 -8.54 -18.74 -4.39
CA TYR A 236 -7.44 -18.38 -5.29
C TYR A 236 -7.96 -18.11 -6.71
N ARG A 237 -8.90 -18.91 -7.22
CA ARG A 237 -9.52 -18.69 -8.54
C ARG A 237 -10.12 -17.29 -8.67
N GLN A 238 -10.84 -16.82 -7.65
CA GLN A 238 -11.41 -15.46 -7.63
C GLN A 238 -10.37 -14.34 -7.78
N ARG A 239 -9.10 -14.61 -7.46
CA ARG A 239 -7.99 -13.64 -7.44
C ARG A 239 -7.04 -13.80 -8.63
N ALA A 240 -7.37 -14.67 -9.60
CA ALA A 240 -6.54 -14.96 -10.77
C ALA A 240 -6.18 -13.73 -11.63
N SER A 241 -6.92 -12.63 -11.50
CA SER A 241 -6.59 -11.34 -12.15
C SER A 241 -5.30 -10.68 -11.63
N SER A 242 -4.79 -11.13 -10.48
CA SER A 242 -3.49 -10.68 -9.95
C SER A 242 -2.36 -10.93 -10.95
N GLY A 243 -1.37 -10.03 -10.97
CA GLY A 243 -0.17 -10.23 -11.77
C GLY A 243 0.52 -11.56 -11.44
N LEU A 244 0.60 -11.87 -10.15
CA LEU A 244 1.07 -13.12 -9.59
C LEU A 244 0.39 -13.35 -8.24
N ILE A 245 -0.22 -14.52 -8.05
CA ILE A 245 -0.66 -15.00 -6.74
C ILE A 245 0.53 -15.65 -6.05
N ILE A 246 0.80 -15.29 -4.80
CA ILE A 246 1.68 -16.06 -3.92
C ILE A 246 0.78 -16.69 -2.86
N THR A 247 0.78 -18.02 -2.74
CA THR A 247 -0.11 -18.74 -1.82
C THR A 247 0.15 -18.37 -0.36
N GLU A 248 -0.77 -18.76 0.51
CA GLU A 248 -0.43 -18.97 1.91
C GLU A 248 0.81 -19.84 2.11
N ALA A 249 1.50 -19.61 3.22
CA ALA A 249 2.69 -20.36 3.59
C ALA A 249 2.37 -21.86 3.73
N THR A 250 3.13 -22.71 3.03
CA THR A 250 2.85 -24.13 2.84
C THR A 250 4.03 -24.97 3.32
N GLN A 251 3.74 -25.97 4.15
CA GLN A 251 4.76 -26.75 4.87
C GLN A 251 5.51 -27.69 3.92
N ILE A 252 6.84 -27.69 4.01
CA ILE A 252 7.71 -28.58 3.22
C ILE A 252 7.77 -30.01 3.76
N SER A 253 7.42 -30.22 5.01
CA SER A 253 7.41 -31.51 5.70
C SER A 253 6.48 -31.46 6.91
N ALA A 254 6.19 -32.61 7.53
CA ALA A 254 5.35 -32.62 8.73
C ALA A 254 6.00 -31.90 9.92
N GLN A 255 7.35 -31.94 10.05
CA GLN A 255 8.10 -31.20 11.08
C GLN A 255 8.00 -29.68 10.87
N ALA A 256 7.88 -29.25 9.62
CA ALA A 256 7.80 -27.84 9.23
C ALA A 256 6.53 -27.12 9.74
N LYS A 257 5.55 -27.85 10.27
CA LYS A 257 4.25 -27.34 10.73
C LYS A 257 4.35 -26.58 12.05
N GLY A 258 3.80 -25.36 12.06
CA GLY A 258 3.71 -24.50 13.23
C GLY A 258 2.30 -24.07 13.60
N TYR A 259 1.35 -24.19 12.67
CA TYR A 259 -0.01 -23.68 12.82
C TYR A 259 -1.02 -24.75 12.38
N ALA A 260 -2.02 -25.00 13.21
CA ALA A 260 -3.10 -25.92 12.84
C ALA A 260 -3.96 -25.34 11.71
N GLY A 261 -4.28 -26.18 10.72
CA GLY A 261 -5.01 -25.78 9.51
C GLY A 261 -4.18 -25.08 8.42
N ALA A 262 -2.86 -24.92 8.58
CA ALA A 262 -1.99 -24.51 7.47
C ALA A 262 -1.72 -25.71 6.52
N PRO A 263 -1.68 -25.52 5.19
CA PRO A 263 -1.49 -26.61 4.23
C PRO A 263 -0.05 -27.15 4.22
N GLY A 264 0.10 -28.40 3.79
CA GLY A 264 1.37 -29.01 3.42
C GLY A 264 1.54 -29.22 1.92
N LEU A 265 2.77 -29.57 1.51
CA LEU A 265 3.12 -30.01 0.15
C LEU A 265 4.19 -31.11 0.17
N HIS A 266 3.96 -32.12 0.99
CA HIS A 266 4.86 -33.25 1.23
C HIS A 266 4.18 -34.63 1.17
N SER A 267 2.84 -34.68 1.05
CA SER A 267 2.08 -35.92 0.85
C SER A 267 1.40 -36.01 -0.53
N PRO A 268 1.12 -37.21 -1.04
CA PRO A 268 0.38 -37.38 -2.30
C PRO A 268 -0.99 -36.71 -2.31
N GLU A 269 -1.72 -36.74 -1.20
CA GLU A 269 -3.05 -36.14 -1.07
C GLU A 269 -2.99 -34.61 -1.15
N GLN A 270 -1.95 -34.01 -0.55
CA GLN A 270 -1.69 -32.58 -0.61
C GLN A 270 -1.36 -32.14 -2.04
N ILE A 271 -0.49 -32.89 -2.74
CA ILE A 271 -0.14 -32.64 -4.16
C ILE A 271 -1.40 -32.69 -5.02
N ALA A 272 -2.20 -33.75 -4.91
CA ALA A 272 -3.43 -33.92 -5.69
C ALA A 272 -4.48 -32.81 -5.41
N ALA A 273 -4.53 -32.29 -4.19
CA ALA A 273 -5.39 -31.16 -3.84
C ALA A 273 -4.88 -29.86 -4.46
N TRP A 274 -3.57 -29.57 -4.35
CA TRP A 274 -2.96 -28.39 -4.95
C TRP A 274 -3.07 -28.39 -6.48
N GLN A 275 -2.94 -29.54 -7.15
CA GLN A 275 -3.15 -29.68 -8.60
C GLN A 275 -4.51 -29.15 -9.06
N LYS A 276 -5.58 -29.38 -8.27
CA LYS A 276 -6.91 -28.86 -8.60
C LYS A 276 -6.99 -27.34 -8.42
N ILE A 277 -6.28 -26.80 -7.44
CA ILE A 277 -6.23 -25.36 -7.15
C ILE A 277 -5.45 -24.62 -8.25
N THR A 278 -4.25 -25.08 -8.59
CA THR A 278 -3.42 -24.50 -9.65
C THR A 278 -4.14 -24.57 -10.99
N ALA A 279 -4.71 -25.73 -11.35
CA ALA A 279 -5.53 -25.87 -12.55
C ALA A 279 -6.74 -24.91 -12.58
N GLY A 280 -7.39 -24.68 -11.43
CA GLY A 280 -8.49 -23.72 -11.30
C GLY A 280 -8.05 -22.27 -11.50
N VAL A 281 -6.86 -21.90 -11.04
CA VAL A 281 -6.26 -20.56 -11.28
C VAL A 281 -5.85 -20.40 -12.74
N HIS A 282 -5.21 -21.42 -13.32
CA HIS A 282 -4.79 -21.42 -14.73
C HIS A 282 -5.97 -21.38 -15.70
N ALA A 283 -7.11 -21.99 -15.36
CA ALA A 283 -8.34 -21.89 -16.14
C ALA A 283 -8.91 -20.46 -16.22
N GLU A 284 -8.52 -19.58 -15.29
CA GLU A 284 -8.81 -18.14 -15.30
C GLU A 284 -7.59 -17.31 -15.77
N GLU A 285 -6.63 -17.96 -16.45
CA GLU A 285 -5.39 -17.36 -16.98
C GLU A 285 -4.46 -16.72 -15.92
N GLY A 286 -4.68 -17.03 -14.64
CA GLY A 286 -3.86 -16.55 -13.53
C GLY A 286 -2.50 -17.24 -13.46
N ARG A 287 -1.60 -16.68 -12.66
CA ARG A 287 -0.30 -17.30 -12.32
C ARG A 287 -0.18 -17.43 -10.81
N ILE A 288 0.38 -18.54 -10.33
CA ILE A 288 0.44 -18.87 -8.91
C ILE A 288 1.80 -19.45 -8.49
N ALA A 289 2.40 -18.83 -7.50
CA ALA A 289 3.60 -19.29 -6.80
C ALA A 289 3.20 -19.92 -5.47
N VAL A 290 3.83 -21.04 -5.09
CA VAL A 290 3.69 -21.58 -3.73
C VAL A 290 4.76 -21.01 -2.82
N GLN A 291 4.35 -20.49 -1.65
CA GLN A 291 5.31 -20.11 -0.62
C GLN A 291 5.68 -21.31 0.25
N LEU A 292 6.92 -21.78 0.15
CA LEU A 292 7.45 -22.91 0.90
C LEU A 292 8.03 -22.47 2.25
N TRP A 293 7.63 -23.19 3.29
CA TRP A 293 7.78 -22.74 4.67
C TRP A 293 8.20 -23.87 5.61
N HIS A 294 9.10 -23.54 6.53
CA HIS A 294 9.38 -24.29 7.74
C HIS A 294 9.34 -23.34 8.94
N THR A 295 8.44 -23.56 9.90
CA THR A 295 8.18 -22.57 10.96
C THR A 295 9.29 -22.53 12.02
N GLY A 296 10.04 -23.62 12.16
CA GLY A 296 11.12 -23.73 13.13
C GLY A 296 10.58 -23.57 14.56
N ARG A 297 11.19 -22.69 15.37
CA ARG A 297 10.75 -22.47 16.76
C ARG A 297 9.36 -21.84 16.92
N ILE A 298 8.74 -21.34 15.85
CA ILE A 298 7.36 -20.82 15.91
C ILE A 298 6.40 -21.99 15.66
N SER A 299 6.31 -22.87 16.65
CA SER A 299 5.53 -24.11 16.61
C SER A 299 5.18 -24.57 18.03
N HIS A 300 4.45 -25.68 18.13
CA HIS A 300 4.06 -26.29 19.39
C HIS A 300 4.22 -27.81 19.31
N SER A 301 4.68 -28.45 20.39
CA SER A 301 4.96 -29.90 20.41
C SER A 301 3.73 -30.76 20.08
N SER A 302 2.53 -30.30 20.43
CA SER A 302 1.28 -31.05 20.17
C SER A 302 0.94 -31.25 18.69
N ILE A 303 1.54 -30.47 17.79
CA ILE A 303 1.35 -30.57 16.33
C ILE A 303 2.60 -31.06 15.61
N GLN A 304 3.64 -31.42 16.37
CA GLN A 304 4.86 -32.01 15.83
C GLN A 304 4.72 -33.53 15.73
N PRO A 305 5.34 -34.17 14.71
CA PRO A 305 5.36 -35.62 14.60
C PRO A 305 5.84 -36.28 15.89
N GLY A 306 5.06 -37.22 16.44
CA GLY A 306 5.40 -37.93 17.67
C GLY A 306 5.46 -37.05 18.93
N GLY A 307 4.83 -35.87 18.93
CA GLY A 307 4.81 -34.95 20.08
C GLY A 307 6.18 -34.34 20.41
N GLN A 308 7.11 -34.36 19.46
CA GLN A 308 8.49 -33.91 19.68
C GLN A 308 8.57 -32.39 19.83
N ALA A 309 9.68 -31.90 20.41
CA ALA A 309 9.97 -30.48 20.40
C ALA A 309 10.17 -29.98 18.95
N PRO A 310 9.71 -28.77 18.61
CA PRO A 310 10.03 -28.18 17.31
C PRO A 310 11.54 -27.92 17.19
N VAL A 311 12.03 -27.70 15.98
CA VAL A 311 13.46 -27.49 15.71
C VAL A 311 13.80 -26.04 15.41
N SER A 312 15.05 -25.63 15.62
CA SER A 312 15.55 -24.27 15.35
C SER A 312 17.07 -24.28 15.15
N ALA A 313 17.66 -23.13 14.82
CA ALA A 313 19.10 -22.94 14.82
C ALA A 313 19.71 -23.16 16.21
N SER A 314 19.01 -22.71 17.26
CA SER A 314 19.42 -22.81 18.66
C SER A 314 18.22 -23.07 19.57
N ALA A 315 18.47 -23.67 20.74
CA ALA A 315 17.47 -23.98 21.76
C ALA A 315 17.02 -22.72 22.52
N LEU A 316 16.34 -21.82 21.83
CA LEU A 316 15.87 -20.53 22.33
C LEU A 316 14.37 -20.38 22.05
N SER A 317 13.57 -20.21 23.10
CA SER A 317 12.14 -19.92 23.00
C SER A 317 11.90 -18.69 22.10
N ALA A 318 10.83 -18.74 21.29
CA ALA A 318 10.42 -17.61 20.47
C ALA A 318 9.69 -16.52 21.29
N ASN A 319 9.23 -16.84 22.51
CA ASN A 319 8.47 -15.95 23.39
C ASN A 319 7.28 -15.28 22.68
N THR A 320 6.65 -16.02 21.78
CA THR A 320 5.49 -15.61 21.00
C THR A 320 4.47 -16.75 20.97
N ARG A 321 3.35 -16.52 20.29
CA ARG A 321 2.24 -17.48 20.15
C ARG A 321 2.14 -18.02 18.74
N THR A 322 1.67 -19.26 18.65
CA THR A 322 1.18 -19.87 17.42
C THR A 322 -0.33 -20.13 17.49
N SER A 323 -0.94 -20.58 16.39
CA SER A 323 -2.37 -20.91 16.34
C SER A 323 -2.58 -22.42 16.25
N LEU A 324 -3.37 -22.98 17.16
CA LEU A 324 -3.84 -24.36 17.16
C LEU A 324 -5.35 -24.42 16.92
N ARG A 325 -5.95 -25.61 16.95
CA ARG A 325 -7.40 -25.81 16.99
C ARG A 325 -7.84 -26.40 18.33
N ASP A 326 -8.94 -25.90 18.87
CA ASP A 326 -9.61 -26.52 20.02
C ASP A 326 -10.36 -27.81 19.61
N GLU A 327 -11.01 -28.47 20.57
CA GLU A 327 -11.81 -29.67 20.35
C GLU A 327 -13.00 -29.47 19.38
N ASN A 328 -13.43 -28.23 19.18
CA ASN A 328 -14.50 -27.85 18.26
C ASN A 328 -13.96 -27.43 16.88
N GLY A 329 -12.65 -27.47 16.67
CA GLY A 329 -12.00 -27.05 15.43
C GLY A 329 -11.79 -25.54 15.29
N ASN A 330 -12.04 -24.74 16.33
CA ASN A 330 -11.85 -23.29 16.29
C ASN A 330 -10.39 -22.93 16.52
N ALA A 331 -9.91 -21.86 15.86
CA ALA A 331 -8.55 -21.39 16.05
C ALA A 331 -8.35 -20.80 17.46
N ILE A 332 -7.31 -21.25 18.15
CA ILE A 332 -6.88 -20.76 19.46
C ILE A 332 -5.41 -20.33 19.42
N ARG A 333 -5.03 -19.32 20.21
CA ARG A 333 -3.63 -18.88 20.33
C ARG A 333 -2.96 -19.54 21.52
N VAL A 334 -1.81 -20.16 21.30
CA VAL A 334 -1.05 -20.89 22.32
C VAL A 334 0.41 -20.47 22.27
N ASP A 335 1.07 -20.37 23.42
CA ASP A 335 2.48 -20.05 23.49
C ASP A 335 3.33 -21.11 22.78
N THR A 336 4.40 -20.67 22.12
CA THR A 336 5.32 -21.56 21.40
C THR A 336 6.09 -22.48 22.36
N SER A 337 6.32 -23.74 21.96
CA SER A 337 7.13 -24.68 22.75
C SER A 337 8.63 -24.36 22.63
N MET A 338 9.42 -24.73 23.64
CA MET A 338 10.88 -24.65 23.58
C MET A 338 11.40 -25.53 22.42
N PRO A 339 12.17 -24.99 21.46
CA PRO A 339 12.73 -25.79 20.39
C PRO A 339 13.98 -26.56 20.83
N ARG A 340 14.31 -27.63 20.10
CA ARG A 340 15.65 -28.23 20.10
C ARG A 340 16.51 -27.58 19.02
N ALA A 341 17.81 -27.41 19.29
CA ALA A 341 18.76 -27.02 18.26
C ALA A 341 18.96 -28.19 17.29
N LEU A 342 18.92 -27.92 15.98
CA LEU A 342 19.27 -28.94 14.98
C LEU A 342 20.72 -29.41 15.18
N GLU A 343 20.94 -30.70 15.14
CA GLU A 343 22.29 -31.26 15.04
C GLU A 343 22.85 -30.98 13.64
N LEU A 344 24.18 -30.98 13.53
CA LEU A 344 24.85 -30.60 12.29
C LEU A 344 24.49 -31.53 11.11
N ASP A 345 24.30 -32.83 11.39
CA ASP A 345 23.95 -33.86 10.41
C ASP A 345 22.46 -33.88 10.05
N GLU A 346 21.60 -33.14 10.77
CA GLU A 346 20.19 -32.98 10.43
C GLU A 346 19.96 -31.88 9.37
N ILE A 347 20.89 -30.93 9.24
CA ILE A 347 20.74 -29.80 8.32
C ILE A 347 20.59 -30.23 6.83
N PRO A 348 21.37 -31.20 6.32
CA PRO A 348 21.15 -31.73 4.97
C PRO A 348 19.73 -32.29 4.75
N GLY A 349 19.10 -32.84 5.79
CA GLY A 349 17.71 -33.29 5.74
C GLY A 349 16.73 -32.15 5.48
N ILE A 350 16.90 -31.01 6.17
CA ILE A 350 16.09 -29.80 5.95
C ILE A 350 16.25 -29.27 4.52
N VAL A 351 17.48 -29.25 4.00
CA VAL A 351 17.74 -28.84 2.61
C VAL A 351 17.00 -29.76 1.63
N ASN A 352 17.04 -31.07 1.87
CA ASN A 352 16.32 -32.04 1.05
C ASN A 352 14.79 -31.90 1.15
N ASP A 353 14.24 -31.55 2.31
CA ASP A 353 12.79 -31.31 2.47
C ASP A 353 12.33 -30.14 1.59
N PHE A 354 13.09 -29.03 1.55
CA PHE A 354 12.81 -27.92 0.64
C PHE A 354 12.90 -28.36 -0.83
N ARG A 355 13.96 -29.09 -1.20
CA ARG A 355 14.13 -29.64 -2.56
C ARG A 355 12.94 -30.52 -2.95
N GLN A 356 12.52 -31.45 -2.09
CA GLN A 356 11.40 -32.35 -2.35
C GLN A 356 10.08 -31.58 -2.48
N ALA A 357 9.84 -30.59 -1.62
CA ALA A 357 8.64 -29.76 -1.72
C ALA A 357 8.59 -28.95 -3.03
N VAL A 358 9.74 -28.56 -3.59
CA VAL A 358 9.83 -27.93 -4.92
C VAL A 358 9.51 -28.92 -6.04
N ALA A 359 10.01 -30.17 -5.96
CA ALA A 359 9.62 -31.23 -6.89
C ALA A 359 8.10 -31.46 -6.88
N ASN A 360 7.53 -31.55 -5.68
CA ASN A 360 6.10 -31.72 -5.46
C ASN A 360 5.30 -30.52 -5.98
N ALA A 361 5.79 -29.30 -5.82
CA ALA A 361 5.16 -28.09 -6.33
C ALA A 361 5.14 -28.04 -7.86
N ARG A 362 6.23 -28.47 -8.50
CA ARG A 362 6.29 -28.61 -9.96
C ARG A 362 5.28 -29.62 -10.45
N GLU A 363 5.17 -30.78 -9.80
CA GLU A 363 4.14 -31.78 -10.09
C GLU A 363 2.73 -31.24 -9.82
N ALA A 364 2.57 -30.39 -8.80
CA ALA A 364 1.32 -29.75 -8.47
C ALA A 364 0.90 -28.64 -9.46
N GLY A 365 1.74 -28.32 -10.45
CA GLY A 365 1.43 -27.33 -11.47
C GLY A 365 1.56 -25.89 -11.00
N PHE A 366 2.38 -25.59 -9.99
CA PHE A 366 2.71 -24.20 -9.68
C PHE A 366 3.56 -23.55 -10.80
N ASP A 367 3.51 -22.23 -10.89
CA ASP A 367 4.31 -21.47 -11.87
C ASP A 367 5.68 -21.07 -11.34
N LEU A 368 5.77 -20.82 -10.04
CA LEU A 368 6.97 -20.34 -9.34
C LEU A 368 6.98 -20.89 -7.91
N ILE A 369 8.14 -20.80 -7.26
CA ILE A 369 8.34 -21.05 -5.83
C ILE A 369 8.67 -19.73 -5.15
N GLU A 370 8.17 -19.52 -3.94
CA GLU A 370 8.70 -18.52 -3.01
C GLU A 370 9.27 -19.19 -1.76
N LEU A 371 10.57 -19.08 -1.53
CA LEU A 371 11.16 -19.52 -0.27
C LEU A 371 10.84 -18.53 0.85
N HIS A 372 10.27 -19.01 1.96
CA HIS A 372 9.96 -18.14 3.10
C HIS A 372 11.17 -17.97 4.03
N SER A 373 11.98 -16.94 3.76
CA SER A 373 13.16 -16.56 4.56
C SER A 373 12.94 -15.23 5.32
N ALA A 374 11.75 -15.08 5.90
CA ALA A 374 11.29 -13.86 6.54
C ALA A 374 10.51 -14.17 7.83
N HIS A 375 10.11 -13.13 8.57
CA HIS A 375 9.09 -13.17 9.62
C HIS A 375 9.37 -14.09 10.83
N GLY A 376 10.63 -14.49 10.98
CA GLY A 376 11.10 -15.22 12.17
C GLY A 376 10.94 -16.73 12.06
N TYR A 377 10.73 -17.26 10.87
CA TYR A 377 10.67 -18.71 10.60
C TYR A 377 12.05 -19.32 10.35
N LEU A 378 12.16 -20.63 10.13
CA LEU A 378 13.42 -21.38 10.25
C LEU A 378 14.58 -20.73 9.48
N LEU A 379 14.39 -20.37 8.21
CA LEU A 379 15.43 -19.73 7.41
C LEU A 379 15.85 -18.36 7.99
N HIS A 380 14.89 -17.55 8.45
CA HIS A 380 15.18 -16.29 9.15
C HIS A 380 15.82 -16.51 10.52
N GLN A 381 15.48 -17.59 11.22
CA GLN A 381 16.07 -17.95 12.51
C GLN A 381 17.57 -18.23 12.39
N PHE A 382 18.00 -18.87 11.29
CA PHE A 382 19.41 -19.05 10.97
C PHE A 382 20.10 -17.75 10.55
N LEU A 383 19.42 -16.90 9.77
CA LEU A 383 19.96 -15.59 9.37
C LEU A 383 20.18 -14.65 10.56
N SER A 384 19.29 -14.64 11.54
CA SER A 384 19.33 -13.67 12.62
C SER A 384 20.29 -14.06 13.75
N PRO A 385 21.19 -13.16 14.19
CA PRO A 385 22.05 -13.42 15.34
C PRO A 385 21.27 -13.45 16.67
N SER A 386 20.04 -12.91 16.73
CA SER A 386 19.18 -12.98 17.93
C SER A 386 18.62 -14.38 18.21
N SER A 387 18.66 -15.26 17.21
CA SER A 387 18.07 -16.60 17.27
C SER A 387 19.04 -17.72 16.86
N ASN A 388 20.19 -17.37 16.28
CA ASN A 388 21.24 -18.29 15.91
C ASN A 388 22.49 -18.04 16.75
N HIS A 389 22.64 -18.84 17.81
CA HIS A 389 23.81 -18.86 18.69
C HIS A 389 24.72 -20.07 18.41
N ARG A 390 24.65 -20.65 17.21
CA ARG A 390 25.51 -21.78 16.84
C ARG A 390 26.97 -21.33 16.76
N THR A 391 27.87 -22.26 17.06
CA THR A 391 29.33 -22.08 16.99
C THR A 391 29.98 -22.94 15.91
N ASP A 392 29.17 -23.65 15.12
CA ASP A 392 29.61 -24.42 13.96
C ASP A 392 29.54 -23.58 12.66
N GLN A 393 29.67 -24.23 11.50
CA GLN A 393 29.66 -23.55 10.20
C GLN A 393 28.30 -22.94 9.82
N TYR A 394 27.26 -23.10 10.63
CA TYR A 394 25.94 -22.49 10.41
C TYR A 394 25.63 -21.34 11.38
N GLY A 395 26.59 -20.87 12.19
CA GLY A 395 26.43 -19.69 13.04
C GLY A 395 27.68 -18.80 13.17
N GLY A 396 27.53 -17.69 13.91
CA GLY A 396 28.56 -16.67 14.05
C GLY A 396 28.56 -15.66 12.91
N SER A 397 29.46 -15.85 11.93
CA SER A 397 29.63 -14.88 10.82
C SER A 397 28.38 -14.80 9.92
N VAL A 398 28.27 -13.73 9.14
CA VAL A 398 27.14 -13.56 8.20
C VAL A 398 27.12 -14.67 7.14
N GLU A 399 28.29 -15.11 6.68
CA GLU A 399 28.44 -16.20 5.71
C GLU A 399 27.91 -17.51 6.29
N ASN A 400 28.22 -17.80 7.56
CA ASN A 400 27.73 -19.00 8.23
C ASN A 400 26.22 -18.94 8.50
N ARG A 401 25.70 -17.79 8.95
CA ARG A 401 24.26 -17.59 9.19
C ARG A 401 23.42 -17.68 7.91
N ALA A 402 23.96 -17.21 6.79
CA ALA A 402 23.32 -17.31 5.47
C ALA A 402 23.46 -18.69 4.83
N ARG A 403 24.37 -19.54 5.31
CA ARG A 403 24.72 -20.82 4.68
C ARG A 403 23.52 -21.71 4.42
N LEU A 404 22.65 -21.93 5.41
CA LEU A 404 21.44 -22.75 5.24
C LEU A 404 20.55 -22.20 4.13
N VAL A 405 20.30 -20.89 4.12
CA VAL A 405 19.44 -20.26 3.11
C VAL A 405 20.02 -20.42 1.71
N LEU A 406 21.33 -20.23 1.57
CA LEU A 406 22.02 -20.38 0.28
C LEU A 406 22.06 -21.84 -0.18
N GLU A 407 22.28 -22.80 0.72
CA GLU A 407 22.20 -24.24 0.41
C GLU A 407 20.80 -24.65 -0.05
N VAL A 408 19.74 -24.13 0.61
CA VAL A 408 18.35 -24.34 0.19
C VAL A 408 18.12 -23.73 -1.20
N VAL A 409 18.53 -22.48 -1.43
CA VAL A 409 18.40 -21.81 -2.74
C VAL A 409 19.09 -22.62 -3.83
N ASP A 410 20.33 -23.05 -3.60
CA ASP A 410 21.11 -23.81 -4.56
C ASP A 410 20.43 -25.16 -4.87
N ALA A 411 19.94 -25.87 -3.85
CA ALA A 411 19.23 -27.15 -4.02
C ALA A 411 17.92 -27.00 -4.82
N VAL A 412 17.11 -25.96 -4.54
CA VAL A 412 15.84 -25.77 -5.27
C VAL A 412 16.04 -25.23 -6.68
N CYS A 413 17.10 -24.45 -6.91
CA CYS A 413 17.47 -24.03 -8.27
C CYS A 413 17.90 -25.23 -9.13
N GLN A 414 18.59 -26.21 -8.53
CA GLN A 414 18.97 -27.46 -9.19
C GLN A 414 17.76 -28.37 -9.46
N GLU A 415 16.80 -28.45 -8.54
CA GLU A 415 15.59 -29.27 -8.70
C GLU A 415 14.68 -28.76 -9.83
N TRP A 416 14.53 -27.44 -9.97
CA TRP A 416 13.64 -26.85 -10.98
C TRP A 416 14.38 -25.99 -11.98
N SER A 417 14.69 -24.75 -11.61
CA SER A 417 15.47 -23.78 -12.39
C SER A 417 15.50 -22.47 -11.60
N PRO A 418 16.62 -21.71 -11.56
CA PRO A 418 16.68 -20.44 -10.85
C PRO A 418 15.62 -19.42 -11.29
N ASP A 419 15.24 -19.40 -12.57
CA ASP A 419 14.19 -18.52 -13.10
C ASP A 419 12.75 -18.90 -12.67
N ARG A 420 12.62 -19.95 -11.85
CA ARG A 420 11.36 -20.37 -11.19
C ARG A 420 11.37 -20.13 -9.68
N ILE A 421 12.49 -19.71 -9.10
CA ILE A 421 12.66 -19.56 -7.66
C ILE A 421 12.64 -18.08 -7.30
N GLY A 422 11.80 -17.69 -6.35
CA GLY A 422 11.86 -16.43 -5.63
C GLY A 422 12.11 -16.66 -4.15
N ILE A 423 12.47 -15.60 -3.43
CA ILE A 423 12.67 -15.65 -2.00
C ILE A 423 12.08 -14.41 -1.33
N ARG A 424 11.40 -14.63 -0.21
CA ARG A 424 10.88 -13.56 0.64
C ARG A 424 11.79 -13.33 1.83
N VAL A 425 12.16 -12.07 2.07
CA VAL A 425 13.01 -11.64 3.17
C VAL A 425 12.38 -10.48 3.96
N SER A 426 12.71 -10.37 5.24
CA SER A 426 12.35 -9.23 6.10
C SER A 426 13.61 -8.68 6.80
N PRO A 427 14.57 -8.15 6.02
CA PRO A 427 15.97 -7.99 6.44
C PRO A 427 16.25 -6.83 7.40
N ILE A 428 15.28 -5.94 7.59
CA ILE A 428 15.42 -4.74 8.41
C ILE A 428 14.20 -4.66 9.34
N GLY A 429 14.46 -4.41 10.62
CA GLY A 429 13.45 -4.40 11.67
C GLY A 429 13.32 -5.74 12.40
N SER A 430 12.23 -5.90 13.15
CA SER A 430 11.97 -7.09 13.96
C SER A 430 10.59 -7.66 13.68
N PHE A 431 10.51 -8.98 13.59
CA PHE A 431 9.25 -9.72 13.39
C PHE A 431 9.25 -10.96 14.29
N GLN A 432 8.14 -11.19 15.00
CA GLN A 432 7.97 -12.34 15.91
C GLN A 432 9.14 -12.53 16.88
N ASN A 433 9.61 -11.43 17.49
CA ASN A 433 10.77 -11.40 18.40
C ASN A 433 12.08 -11.89 17.78
N VAL A 434 12.22 -11.79 16.45
CA VAL A 434 13.48 -12.00 15.73
C VAL A 434 13.88 -10.65 15.13
N ASP A 435 14.96 -10.04 15.64
CA ASP A 435 15.61 -8.88 15.02
C ASP A 435 16.65 -9.34 13.98
N ASN A 436 17.29 -8.41 13.26
CA ASN A 436 18.32 -8.72 12.27
C ASN A 436 19.76 -8.43 12.76
N GLY A 437 19.93 -8.22 14.06
CA GLY A 437 21.21 -7.88 14.67
C GLY A 437 21.67 -6.44 14.45
N PRO A 438 22.82 -6.07 15.04
CA PRO A 438 23.35 -4.70 14.97
C PRO A 438 23.84 -4.29 13.57
N ASN A 439 24.08 -5.26 12.68
CA ASN A 439 24.61 -5.06 11.34
C ASN A 439 23.57 -5.36 10.24
N GLU A 440 22.27 -5.26 10.56
CA GLU A 440 21.15 -5.70 9.71
C GLU A 440 21.27 -5.29 8.24
N GLU A 441 21.69 -4.05 7.95
CA GLU A 441 21.84 -3.58 6.57
C GLU A 441 22.99 -4.29 5.84
N ALA A 442 24.16 -4.43 6.47
CA ALA A 442 25.31 -5.09 5.85
C ALA A 442 25.02 -6.58 5.61
N ASP A 443 24.39 -7.24 6.58
CA ASP A 443 24.01 -8.65 6.49
C ASP A 443 22.97 -8.89 5.38
N ALA A 444 22.00 -7.99 5.26
CA ALA A 444 21.01 -8.03 4.19
C ALA A 444 21.66 -7.90 2.81
N LEU A 445 22.57 -6.94 2.65
CA LEU A 445 23.25 -6.70 1.37
C LEU A 445 24.15 -7.88 0.98
N TYR A 446 24.82 -8.53 1.93
CA TYR A 446 25.55 -9.78 1.69
C TYR A 446 24.64 -10.87 1.12
N LEU A 447 23.50 -11.15 1.79
CA LEU A 447 22.56 -12.16 1.33
C LEU A 447 22.04 -11.82 -0.08
N ILE A 448 21.70 -10.56 -0.33
CA ILE A 448 21.15 -10.11 -1.62
C ILE A 448 22.17 -10.25 -2.75
N GLU A 449 23.44 -9.91 -2.52
CA GLU A 449 24.53 -10.14 -3.47
C GLU A 449 24.71 -11.62 -3.78
N GLU A 450 24.67 -12.47 -2.75
CA GLU A 450 24.77 -13.92 -2.91
C GLU A 450 23.58 -14.49 -3.71
N LEU A 451 22.35 -14.06 -3.43
CA LEU A 451 21.16 -14.45 -4.18
C LEU A 451 21.23 -14.01 -5.65
N ALA A 452 21.75 -12.81 -5.91
CA ALA A 452 21.92 -12.29 -7.27
C ALA A 452 22.84 -13.17 -8.13
N LYS A 453 23.91 -13.72 -7.54
CA LYS A 453 24.83 -14.65 -8.22
C LYS A 453 24.15 -15.92 -8.72
N ARG A 454 23.04 -16.35 -8.09
CA ARG A 454 22.24 -17.51 -8.51
C ARG A 454 21.24 -17.19 -9.61
N GLY A 455 21.00 -15.92 -9.91
CA GLY A 455 20.06 -15.50 -10.96
C GLY A 455 18.61 -15.90 -10.70
N ILE A 456 18.19 -15.91 -9.42
CA ILE A 456 16.82 -16.26 -9.04
C ILE A 456 15.78 -15.29 -9.62
N ALA A 457 14.56 -15.76 -9.83
CA ALA A 457 13.47 -15.03 -10.49
C ALA A 457 13.15 -13.68 -9.83
N TYR A 458 13.05 -13.66 -8.50
CA TYR A 458 12.72 -12.44 -7.77
C TYR A 458 13.16 -12.42 -6.30
N LEU A 459 13.31 -11.19 -5.78
CA LEU A 459 13.48 -10.87 -4.37
C LEU A 459 12.21 -10.17 -3.87
N HIS A 460 11.55 -10.74 -2.87
CA HIS A 460 10.34 -10.19 -2.26
C HIS A 460 10.64 -9.63 -0.87
N MET A 461 10.61 -8.31 -0.74
CA MET A 461 10.92 -7.60 0.50
C MET A 461 9.64 -7.30 1.28
N SER A 462 9.51 -7.90 2.47
CA SER A 462 8.51 -7.50 3.45
C SER A 462 9.06 -6.37 4.32
N GLU A 463 8.55 -5.17 4.08
CA GLU A 463 8.88 -3.97 4.86
C GLU A 463 8.20 -3.99 6.23
N PRO A 464 8.78 -3.33 7.25
CA PRO A 464 8.24 -3.32 8.61
C PRO A 464 7.13 -2.29 8.83
N ASP A 465 6.84 -1.44 7.84
CA ASP A 465 5.88 -0.33 7.95
C ASP A 465 4.44 -0.80 8.23
N TRP A 466 4.03 -1.96 7.73
CA TRP A 466 2.72 -2.53 8.04
C TRP A 466 2.57 -2.95 9.52
N ALA A 467 3.68 -3.23 10.19
CA ALA A 467 3.75 -3.57 11.61
C ALA A 467 4.14 -2.36 12.48
N GLY A 468 4.09 -1.13 11.92
CA GLY A 468 4.43 0.10 12.63
C GLY A 468 5.92 0.40 12.73
N GLY A 469 6.77 -0.38 12.04
CA GLY A 469 8.20 -0.13 11.96
C GLY A 469 8.57 1.01 11.00
N LYS A 470 9.84 1.40 11.01
CA LYS A 470 10.35 2.47 10.13
C LYS A 470 10.37 2.00 8.67
N PRO A 471 9.75 2.74 7.73
CA PRO A 471 9.86 2.42 6.30
C PRO A 471 11.33 2.39 5.84
N TYR A 472 11.61 1.59 4.81
CA TYR A 472 12.95 1.60 4.20
C TYR A 472 13.26 2.94 3.55
N THR A 473 14.51 3.37 3.68
CA THR A 473 15.02 4.55 3.01
C THR A 473 15.24 4.26 1.52
N ASP A 474 15.07 5.28 0.67
CA ASP A 474 15.40 5.15 -0.77
C ASP A 474 16.89 4.79 -0.97
N ALA A 475 17.77 5.22 -0.07
CA ALA A 475 19.18 4.86 -0.08
C ALA A 475 19.42 3.35 0.09
N PHE A 476 18.71 2.71 1.03
CA PHE A 476 18.79 1.25 1.19
C PHE A 476 18.23 0.54 -0.05
N ARG A 477 17.07 0.97 -0.56
CA ARG A 477 16.48 0.40 -1.79
C ARG A 477 17.41 0.50 -2.99
N GLN A 478 18.10 1.63 -3.13
CA GLN A 478 19.09 1.85 -4.18
C GLN A 478 20.24 0.85 -4.06
N LYS A 479 20.80 0.65 -2.86
CA LYS A 479 21.84 -0.36 -2.63
C LYS A 479 21.37 -1.78 -2.97
N VAL A 480 20.12 -2.12 -2.65
CA VAL A 480 19.52 -3.41 -3.00
C VAL A 480 19.40 -3.55 -4.52
N ARG A 481 18.86 -2.53 -5.22
CA ARG A 481 18.69 -2.55 -6.67
C ARG A 481 20.02 -2.67 -7.43
N GLU A 482 21.08 -2.05 -6.91
CA GLU A 482 22.43 -2.15 -7.48
C GLU A 482 23.03 -3.56 -7.39
N ARG A 483 22.58 -4.36 -6.42
CA ARG A 483 23.09 -5.71 -6.14
C ARG A 483 22.23 -6.81 -6.74
N PHE A 484 20.92 -6.58 -6.86
CA PHE A 484 19.97 -7.55 -7.36
C PHE A 484 19.35 -7.11 -8.67
N HIS A 485 19.73 -7.79 -9.75
CA HIS A 485 19.31 -7.46 -11.12
C HIS A 485 18.03 -8.20 -11.58
N GLY A 486 17.46 -9.06 -10.74
CA GLY A 486 16.16 -9.69 -10.97
C GLY A 486 14.99 -8.78 -10.57
N VAL A 487 13.79 -9.35 -10.54
CA VAL A 487 12.56 -8.64 -10.13
C VAL A 487 12.58 -8.37 -8.63
N ILE A 488 12.33 -7.13 -8.21
CA ILE A 488 12.15 -6.76 -6.81
C ILE A 488 10.67 -6.49 -6.52
N ILE A 489 10.11 -7.20 -5.54
CA ILE A 489 8.72 -7.07 -5.11
C ILE A 489 8.70 -6.40 -3.73
N GLY A 490 8.03 -5.24 -3.63
CA GLY A 490 7.79 -4.56 -2.35
C GLY A 490 6.49 -5.01 -1.70
N ALA A 491 6.49 -5.23 -0.38
CA ALA A 491 5.29 -5.50 0.40
C ALA A 491 5.36 -4.80 1.76
N GLY A 492 4.21 -4.35 2.27
CA GLY A 492 4.10 -3.61 3.54
C GLY A 492 3.41 -2.26 3.37
N ALA A 493 2.16 -2.17 3.85
CA ALA A 493 1.33 -0.96 3.86
C ALA A 493 1.36 -0.12 2.55
N TYR A 494 1.51 -0.77 1.39
CA TYR A 494 1.59 -0.08 0.11
C TYR A 494 0.24 0.52 -0.26
N THR A 495 0.30 1.71 -0.86
CA THR A 495 -0.79 2.30 -1.63
C THR A 495 -0.42 2.28 -3.11
N PRO A 496 -1.38 2.44 -4.04
CA PRO A 496 -1.08 2.57 -5.46
C PRO A 496 -0.07 3.68 -5.76
N GLU A 497 -0.16 4.80 -5.04
CA GLU A 497 0.73 5.95 -5.21
C GLU A 497 2.16 5.65 -4.75
N LYS A 498 2.33 5.00 -3.58
CA LYS A 498 3.65 4.53 -3.11
C LYS A 498 4.25 3.54 -4.11
N ALA A 499 3.44 2.65 -4.65
CA ALA A 499 3.89 1.66 -5.62
C ALA A 499 4.34 2.31 -6.95
N GLU A 500 3.53 3.21 -7.52
CA GLU A 500 3.88 3.94 -8.75
C GLU A 500 5.13 4.81 -8.56
N ASP A 501 5.31 5.47 -7.42
CA ASP A 501 6.52 6.25 -7.12
C ASP A 501 7.77 5.36 -7.11
N LEU A 502 7.75 4.26 -6.38
CA LEU A 502 8.91 3.37 -6.25
C LEU A 502 9.22 2.61 -7.55
N ILE A 503 8.19 2.25 -8.33
CA ILE A 503 8.36 1.69 -9.67
C ILE A 503 8.90 2.76 -10.64
N GLY A 504 8.40 3.99 -10.54
CA GLY A 504 8.86 5.14 -11.34
C GLY A 504 10.32 5.49 -11.10
N LYS A 505 10.79 5.37 -9.85
CA LYS A 505 12.20 5.52 -9.46
C LYS A 505 13.07 4.32 -9.85
N GLY A 506 12.48 3.21 -10.30
CA GLY A 506 13.21 1.98 -10.64
C GLY A 506 13.76 1.21 -9.43
N LEU A 507 13.21 1.46 -8.23
CA LEU A 507 13.64 0.84 -6.97
C LEU A 507 12.96 -0.50 -6.71
N ILE A 508 11.76 -0.70 -7.23
CA ILE A 508 11.03 -1.97 -7.24
C ILE A 508 10.41 -2.20 -8.63
N ASP A 509 10.09 -3.44 -8.95
CA ASP A 509 9.46 -3.82 -10.22
C ASP A 509 7.99 -4.22 -10.05
N ALA A 510 7.58 -4.64 -8.86
CA ALA A 510 6.19 -4.97 -8.53
C ALA A 510 5.86 -4.72 -7.05
N VAL A 511 4.57 -4.75 -6.72
CA VAL A 511 4.06 -4.60 -5.35
C VAL A 511 3.12 -5.76 -5.01
N ALA A 512 3.27 -6.30 -3.79
CA ALA A 512 2.37 -7.33 -3.27
C ALA A 512 1.43 -6.77 -2.19
N PHE A 513 0.12 -6.91 -2.40
CA PHE A 513 -0.92 -6.47 -1.48
C PHE A 513 -1.46 -7.65 -0.68
N GLY A 514 -1.56 -7.48 0.64
CA GLY A 514 -2.07 -8.51 1.55
C GLY A 514 -3.55 -8.31 1.90
N ARG A 515 -3.82 -7.50 2.92
CA ARG A 515 -5.17 -7.22 3.46
C ARG A 515 -6.16 -6.78 2.37
N ASP A 516 -5.71 -5.98 1.41
CA ASP A 516 -6.57 -5.53 0.31
C ASP A 516 -7.03 -6.69 -0.58
N TYR A 517 -6.19 -7.69 -0.83
CA TYR A 517 -6.58 -8.89 -1.56
C TYR A 517 -7.49 -9.81 -0.74
N ILE A 518 -7.39 -9.83 0.60
CA ILE A 518 -8.36 -10.56 1.43
C ILE A 518 -9.78 -10.04 1.16
N ALA A 519 -9.95 -8.71 1.18
CA ALA A 519 -11.26 -8.09 1.02
C ALA A 519 -11.70 -7.92 -0.45
N ASN A 520 -10.77 -7.86 -1.41
CA ASN A 520 -11.06 -7.50 -2.79
C ASN A 520 -10.47 -8.54 -3.76
N PRO A 521 -11.25 -9.52 -4.25
CA PRO A 521 -10.77 -10.49 -5.23
C PRO A 521 -10.40 -9.85 -6.58
N ASP A 522 -11.05 -8.74 -6.94
CA ASP A 522 -10.88 -7.95 -8.16
C ASP A 522 -10.02 -6.70 -7.94
N LEU A 523 -9.03 -6.75 -7.02
CA LEU A 523 -8.23 -5.59 -6.63
C LEU A 523 -7.63 -4.83 -7.81
N VAL A 524 -7.08 -5.54 -8.81
CA VAL A 524 -6.49 -4.92 -10.02
C VAL A 524 -7.47 -3.98 -10.70
N ALA A 525 -8.69 -4.44 -10.97
CA ALA A 525 -9.73 -3.65 -11.64
C ALA A 525 -10.17 -2.45 -10.79
N ARG A 526 -10.20 -2.59 -9.45
CA ARG A 526 -10.53 -1.48 -8.54
C ARG A 526 -9.46 -0.41 -8.55
N LEU A 527 -8.19 -0.80 -8.55
CA LEU A 527 -7.07 0.14 -8.64
C LEU A 527 -7.07 0.84 -10.00
N GLN A 528 -7.35 0.12 -11.09
CA GLN A 528 -7.41 0.69 -12.44
C GLN A 528 -8.57 1.68 -12.63
N LYS A 529 -9.74 1.40 -12.04
CA LYS A 529 -10.90 2.33 -12.10
C LYS A 529 -10.70 3.61 -11.28
N LYS A 530 -9.92 3.54 -10.20
CA LYS A 530 -9.57 4.73 -9.39
C LYS A 530 -8.53 5.63 -10.08
N SER A 531 -7.84 5.09 -11.08
CA SER A 531 -6.68 5.73 -11.70
C SER A 531 -7.01 6.22 -13.13
N GLY A 532 -7.97 5.59 -13.82
CA GLY A 532 -8.57 6.13 -15.05
C GLY A 532 -9.64 7.24 -14.84
N PRO A 533 -9.86 8.14 -15.82
CA PRO A 533 -11.02 9.02 -15.83
C PRO A 533 -12.31 8.19 -16.00
N GLU A 534 -13.33 8.50 -15.21
CA GLU A 534 -14.62 7.80 -15.24
C GLU A 534 -15.27 7.94 -16.64
N PRO A 535 -15.67 6.85 -17.32
CA PRO A 535 -16.49 6.98 -18.51
C PRO A 535 -17.92 7.37 -18.10
N ALA A 536 -18.41 8.47 -18.67
CA ALA A 536 -19.82 8.84 -18.58
C ALA A 536 -20.70 7.72 -19.15
N ALA A 537 -21.52 7.12 -18.30
CA ALA A 537 -22.69 6.36 -18.74
C ALA A 537 -23.86 7.33 -18.99
N PRO A 538 -24.75 7.07 -19.97
CA PRO A 538 -25.91 6.26 -19.60
C PRO A 538 -26.53 5.40 -20.72
N GLY A 539 -27.13 4.26 -20.35
CA GLY A 539 -28.38 3.78 -20.97
C GLY A 539 -28.39 2.40 -21.66
N LYS A 540 -29.13 1.47 -21.04
CA LYS A 540 -29.77 0.25 -21.57
C LYS A 540 -28.86 -0.90 -22.07
N LEU A 541 -28.82 -1.99 -21.30
CA LEU A 541 -29.40 -3.26 -21.78
C LEU A 541 -29.72 -4.29 -20.67
N LEU A 542 -31.00 -4.70 -20.69
CA LEU A 542 -31.54 -6.04 -20.41
C LEU A 542 -31.63 -6.59 -18.96
N ARG A 543 -32.84 -6.39 -18.45
CA ARG A 543 -33.58 -7.15 -17.43
C ARG A 543 -33.71 -8.64 -17.82
N ARG A 544 -33.33 -9.52 -16.88
CA ARG A 544 -33.70 -10.95 -16.67
C ARG A 544 -33.34 -12.00 -17.74
N ARG A 545 -32.53 -12.99 -17.31
CA ARG A 545 -32.96 -14.40 -17.23
C ARG A 545 -32.35 -15.08 -16.00
N ARG A 546 -33.20 -15.75 -15.22
CA ARG A 546 -32.81 -16.63 -14.12
C ARG A 546 -32.01 -17.80 -14.70
N GLY A 547 -30.74 -17.88 -14.35
CA GLY A 547 -29.92 -19.09 -14.42
C GLY A 547 -29.18 -19.19 -13.09
N ARG A 548 -29.33 -20.32 -12.39
CA ARG A 548 -28.64 -20.58 -11.12
C ARG A 548 -27.14 -20.62 -11.37
N LEU A 549 -26.43 -19.52 -11.09
CA LEU A 549 -25.04 -19.58 -10.67
C LEU A 549 -25.06 -19.49 -9.14
N HIS A 550 -24.70 -20.58 -8.47
CA HIS A 550 -24.29 -20.53 -7.07
C HIS A 550 -22.96 -19.78 -6.99
N ARG A 551 -23.00 -18.44 -7.00
CA ARG A 551 -21.91 -17.60 -6.48
C ARG A 551 -22.17 -17.45 -4.98
N LEU A 552 -21.28 -17.98 -4.15
CA LEU A 552 -21.29 -17.69 -2.72
C LEU A 552 -21.18 -16.16 -2.53
N PRO A 553 -21.92 -15.56 -1.58
CA PRO A 553 -21.81 -14.13 -1.33
C PRO A 553 -20.38 -13.77 -0.90
N PHE A 554 -19.95 -12.54 -1.23
CA PHE A 554 -18.65 -11.95 -0.86
C PHE A 554 -18.32 -12.03 0.65
N SER A 555 -19.31 -12.37 1.50
CA SER A 555 -19.25 -12.42 2.96
C SER A 555 -18.95 -13.78 3.59
N VAL A 556 -18.71 -14.86 2.83
CA VAL A 556 -18.54 -16.22 3.44
C VAL A 556 -17.10 -16.48 3.93
N ILE A 557 -16.14 -15.60 3.65
CA ILE A 557 -14.74 -15.78 4.05
C ILE A 557 -14.27 -14.61 4.93
N SER A 558 -14.95 -14.40 6.06
CA SER A 558 -14.43 -13.52 7.11
C SER A 558 -13.07 -14.06 7.62
N PRO A 559 -12.01 -13.24 7.70
CA PRO A 559 -10.81 -13.63 8.43
C PRO A 559 -11.18 -13.88 9.91
N LEU A 560 -10.64 -14.95 10.49
CA LEU A 560 -10.51 -15.05 11.95
C LEU A 560 -9.52 -13.96 12.37
N PHE A 561 -10.04 -12.77 12.66
CA PHE A 561 -9.43 -11.92 13.67
C PHE A 561 -9.89 -12.53 14.99
N ILE A 562 -9.00 -13.22 15.70
CA ILE A 562 -9.29 -13.65 17.06
C ILE A 562 -9.37 -12.37 17.88
N ASP A 563 -10.60 -12.00 18.21
CA ASP A 563 -10.96 -10.86 19.06
C ASP A 563 -10.54 -11.20 20.51
N SER A 564 -9.24 -11.05 20.80
CA SER A 564 -8.69 -11.24 22.14
C SER A 564 -7.73 -10.11 22.48
N GLY A 565 -8.13 -8.86 22.29
CA GLY A 565 -7.43 -7.67 22.83
C GLY A 565 -5.96 -7.49 22.43
N ASP A 566 -5.46 -8.25 21.46
CA ASP A 566 -4.05 -8.31 21.07
C ASP A 566 -3.96 -8.00 19.57
N THR A 567 -3.22 -6.94 19.23
CA THR A 567 -3.23 -6.30 17.90
C THR A 567 -2.35 -7.00 16.87
N SER A 568 -1.85 -8.21 17.18
CA SER A 568 -0.94 -8.96 16.33
C SER A 568 -1.71 -9.64 15.18
N PRO A 569 -1.55 -9.21 13.90
CA PRO A 569 -2.20 -9.87 12.77
C PRO A 569 -1.63 -11.29 12.59
N LEU A 570 -2.45 -12.23 12.13
CA LEU A 570 -1.93 -13.50 11.60
C LEU A 570 -1.08 -13.19 10.36
N TYR A 571 0.20 -13.57 10.41
CA TYR A 571 1.27 -13.25 9.45
C TYR A 571 1.10 -13.94 8.09
#